data_AF-A0A7S1REP1-F1
#
_entry.id   AF-A0A7S1REP1-F1
#
_cell.length_a   1.000
_cell.length_b   1.000
_cell.length_c   1.000
_cell.angle_alpha   90.00
_cell.angle_beta   90.00
_cell.angle_gamma   90.00
#
_symmetry.space_group_name_H-M   'P 1'
#
loop_
_entity.id
_entity.type
_entity.pdbx_description
1 polymer ?
#
loop_
_entity_poly.entity_id
_entity_poly.type
_entity_poly.pdbx_seq_one_letter_code
_entity_poly.pdbx_strand_id
1 'polypeptide(L)'
;RLRSDPSRCQQPLASACVGIFYLDDPRLRSKHTVNVGSDDCEQRSWTHLTSFKVLRHRRFPEDIPVCIGEADNVWTARIGPMLENCSGEALGVTWRHKAIFYTRPDAVGKEMCVRYKKETGRHAGWSRWQIVPKEDGQCGRPNDGYKTSFMFRSMEDMYRPPRQYLCARGNVGRGRHLGLELGCELGSSLAFAVLRAELARDASEVYCIGRSSEGDRVSSGPNCNSTELGVGWTHVAAFAVPANATGPPWCLGRRLANASHGAHRGLHTHFRVASRLQCAGEGYAHVISFREVALAEMTQDHGLLSLRAL
;
A
#
# COMPACT_ATOMS: atom_id res chain seq x y z
N ARG A 1 -16.67 -6.12 23.75
CA ARG A 1 -15.60 -5.13 23.43
C ARG A 1 -14.31 -5.91 23.20
N LEU A 2 -13.93 -6.18 21.95
CA LEU A 2 -12.63 -6.76 21.63
C LEU A 2 -11.55 -5.70 21.87
N ARG A 3 -10.64 -5.96 22.83
CA ARG A 3 -9.37 -5.24 22.93
C ARG A 3 -8.42 -5.92 21.94
N SER A 4 -7.92 -5.15 20.96
CA SER A 4 -6.79 -5.57 20.14
C SER A 4 -5.66 -6.00 21.08
N ASP A 5 -5.20 -7.24 20.96
CA ASP A 5 -4.03 -7.73 21.69
C ASP A 5 -2.83 -6.84 21.32
N PRO A 6 -2.31 -6.02 22.26
CA PRO A 6 -1.25 -5.05 21.97
C PRO A 6 0.04 -5.72 21.52
N SER A 7 0.24 -7.00 21.89
CA SER A 7 1.40 -7.81 21.47
C SER A 7 1.30 -8.30 20.02
N ARG A 8 0.09 -8.26 19.43
CA ARG A 8 -0.20 -8.63 18.04
C ARG A 8 -0.41 -7.43 17.13
N CYS A 9 -0.33 -6.22 17.67
CA CYS A 9 -0.28 -5.01 16.85
C CYS A 9 1.10 -4.95 16.18
N GLN A 10 1.15 -5.23 14.88
CA GLN A 10 2.30 -4.85 14.07
C GLN A 10 2.55 -3.36 14.31
N GLN A 11 3.70 -3.02 14.87
CA GLN A 11 4.03 -1.61 15.06
C GLN A 11 4.02 -0.96 13.67
N PRO A 12 3.24 0.11 13.47
CA PRO A 12 3.12 0.75 12.17
C PRO A 12 4.51 1.17 11.72
N LEU A 13 4.81 0.92 10.44
CA LEU A 13 6.05 1.42 9.86
C LEU A 13 6.07 2.94 9.99
N ALA A 14 7.19 3.48 10.44
CA ALA A 14 7.43 4.91 10.43
C ALA A 14 7.94 5.32 9.05
N SER A 15 7.61 6.53 8.62
CA SER A 15 8.32 7.17 7.52
C SER A 15 9.66 7.71 8.03
N ALA A 16 10.70 7.59 7.22
CA ALA A 16 11.91 8.39 7.35
C ALA A 16 12.03 9.24 6.09
N CYS A 17 12.24 10.54 6.26
CA CYS A 17 12.50 11.45 5.15
C CYS A 17 13.98 11.85 5.12
N VAL A 18 14.46 12.13 3.92
CA VAL A 18 15.79 12.69 3.65
C VAL A 18 15.59 14.08 3.09
N GLY A 19 16.23 15.06 3.72
CA GLY A 19 16.25 16.45 3.24
C GLY A 19 17.60 16.83 2.67
N ILE A 20 17.61 17.77 1.73
CA ILE A 20 18.81 18.42 1.17
C ILE A 20 18.74 19.93 1.41
N PHE A 21 19.87 20.54 1.76
CA PHE A 21 20.01 22.00 1.85
C PHE A 21 21.16 22.41 0.93
N TYR A 22 20.89 23.27 -0.05
CA TYR A 22 21.92 23.76 -0.98
C TYR A 22 22.70 24.91 -0.35
N LEU A 23 24.02 24.84 -0.46
CA LEU A 23 24.94 25.84 0.09
C LEU A 23 25.43 26.75 -1.04
N ASP A 24 25.62 28.03 -0.73
CA ASP A 24 26.20 28.99 -1.66
C ASP A 24 27.67 28.68 -1.97
N ASP A 25 28.39 28.00 -1.06
CA ASP A 25 29.76 27.56 -1.32
C ASP A 25 29.78 26.41 -2.35
N PRO A 26 30.26 26.63 -3.59
CA PRO A 26 30.24 25.63 -4.64
C PRO A 26 31.14 24.41 -4.37
N ARG A 27 32.05 24.51 -3.39
CA ARG A 27 32.92 23.40 -2.96
C ARG A 27 32.14 22.40 -2.10
N LEU A 28 31.24 22.92 -1.26
CA LEU A 28 30.43 22.12 -0.35
C LEU A 28 29.13 21.65 -1.01
N ARG A 29 28.55 22.46 -1.91
CA ARG A 29 27.33 22.20 -2.70
C ARG A 29 26.05 22.00 -1.90
N SER A 30 26.00 21.03 -1.00
CA SER A 30 24.81 20.71 -0.20
C SER A 30 25.12 19.99 1.10
N LYS A 31 24.18 20.08 2.06
CA LYS A 31 24.07 19.24 3.25
C LYS A 31 22.86 18.32 3.16
N HIS A 32 22.85 17.30 4.01
CA HIS A 32 21.75 16.34 4.09
C HIS A 32 21.31 16.14 5.53
N THR A 33 20.03 15.92 5.71
CA THR A 33 19.42 15.57 7.00
C THR A 33 18.52 14.36 6.84
N VAL A 34 18.30 13.64 7.94
CA VAL A 34 17.33 12.55 8.01
C VAL A 34 16.46 12.78 9.24
N ASN A 35 15.15 12.66 9.06
CA ASN A 35 14.19 12.69 10.17
C ASN A 35 13.38 11.39 10.18
N VAL A 36 13.38 10.70 11.31
CA VAL A 36 12.62 9.47 11.53
C VAL A 36 11.27 9.82 12.15
N GLY A 37 10.20 9.25 11.62
CA GLY A 37 8.82 9.54 12.02
C GLY A 37 8.13 10.62 11.19
N SER A 38 8.75 11.10 10.11
CA SER A 38 8.18 12.08 9.19
C SER A 38 8.33 11.58 7.75
N ASP A 39 7.32 11.77 6.92
CA ASP A 39 7.39 11.58 5.47
C ASP A 39 7.87 12.83 4.74
N ASP A 40 7.80 14.00 5.40
CA ASP A 40 8.27 15.26 4.87
C ASP A 40 9.42 15.86 5.70
N CYS A 41 10.41 16.38 4.99
CA CYS A 41 11.61 17.02 5.54
C CYS A 41 11.66 18.51 5.16
N GLU A 42 10.62 19.09 4.54
CA GLU A 42 10.50 20.51 4.23
C GLU A 42 10.27 21.37 5.47
N GLN A 43 11.31 21.52 6.27
CA GLN A 43 11.33 22.43 7.41
C GLN A 43 12.63 23.22 7.40
N ARG A 44 12.63 24.46 7.88
CA ARG A 44 13.85 25.29 8.06
C ARG A 44 14.76 25.33 6.81
N SER A 45 14.15 25.58 5.65
CA SER A 45 14.82 25.70 4.34
C SER A 45 15.42 24.41 3.76
N TRP A 46 15.16 23.25 4.38
CA TRP A 46 15.46 21.96 3.77
C TRP A 46 14.45 21.65 2.65
N THR A 47 14.92 21.04 1.57
CA THR A 47 14.08 20.52 0.48
C THR A 47 13.94 19.01 0.66
N HIS A 48 12.72 18.48 0.52
CA HIS A 48 12.50 17.03 0.54
C HIS A 48 13.18 16.37 -0.65
N LEU A 49 14.02 15.36 -0.38
CA LEU A 49 14.68 14.57 -1.43
C LEU A 49 13.96 13.25 -1.67
N THR A 50 13.69 12.49 -0.61
CA THR A 50 12.99 11.20 -0.67
C THR A 50 12.44 10.81 0.69
N SER A 51 11.47 9.90 0.72
CA SER A 51 11.04 9.19 1.92
C SER A 51 10.96 7.69 1.69
N PHE A 52 11.12 6.95 2.78
CA PHE A 52 11.05 5.50 2.78
C PHE A 52 10.50 5.00 4.12
N LYS A 53 10.03 3.75 4.16
CA LYS A 53 9.47 3.18 5.39
C LYS A 53 10.54 2.43 6.17
N VAL A 54 10.44 2.52 7.50
CA VAL A 54 11.37 1.93 8.47
C VAL A 54 10.62 1.49 9.74
N LEU A 55 11.30 0.78 10.63
CA LEU A 55 10.80 0.51 11.98
C LEU A 55 11.33 1.56 12.95
N ARG A 56 10.47 2.06 13.85
CA ARG A 56 10.89 3.00 14.90
C ARG A 56 11.53 2.30 16.09
N HIS A 57 11.15 1.05 16.34
CA HIS A 57 11.67 0.24 17.43
C HIS A 57 12.06 -1.14 16.94
N ARG A 58 13.03 -1.74 17.62
CA ARG A 58 13.40 -3.14 17.43
C ARG A 58 12.23 -4.03 17.83
N ARG A 59 11.83 -4.95 16.96
CA ARG A 59 10.81 -5.97 17.20
C ARG A 59 11.45 -7.33 17.43
N PHE A 60 12.50 -7.63 16.67
CA PHE A 60 13.19 -8.92 16.68
C PHE A 60 14.71 -8.76 16.79
N PRO A 61 15.45 -9.79 17.23
CA PRO A 61 16.90 -9.77 17.27
C PRO A 61 17.56 -9.49 15.90
N GLU A 62 16.92 -9.88 14.80
CA GLU A 62 17.43 -9.74 13.43
C GLU A 62 17.22 -8.33 12.84
N ASP A 63 16.43 -7.48 13.51
CA ASP A 63 16.26 -6.09 13.11
C ASP A 63 17.59 -5.34 13.30
N ILE A 64 18.12 -4.80 12.20
CA ILE A 64 19.40 -4.10 12.15
C ILE A 64 19.18 -2.63 12.46
N PRO A 65 19.84 -2.08 13.50
CA PRO A 65 19.76 -0.66 13.80
C PRO A 65 20.54 0.18 12.78
N VAL A 66 19.95 1.30 12.39
CA VAL A 66 20.59 2.38 11.65
C VAL A 66 20.45 3.64 12.46
N CYS A 67 21.57 4.16 12.94
CA CYS A 67 21.61 5.36 13.75
C CYS A 67 21.87 6.60 12.91
N ILE A 68 21.23 7.70 13.30
CA ILE A 68 21.32 9.03 12.71
C ILE A 68 21.91 9.97 13.74
N GLY A 69 23.07 10.53 13.41
CA GLY A 69 23.76 11.53 14.22
C GLY A 69 23.70 12.88 13.53
N GLU A 70 23.84 13.94 14.32
CA GLU A 70 23.88 15.32 13.84
C GLU A 70 25.15 15.98 14.37
N ALA A 71 25.84 16.70 13.50
CA ALA A 71 27.01 17.49 13.88
C ALA A 71 26.58 18.86 14.37
N ASP A 72 27.08 19.25 15.54
CA ASP A 72 26.82 20.59 16.09
C ASP A 72 27.36 21.66 15.14
N ASN A 73 26.63 22.78 15.02
CA ASN A 73 26.93 23.96 14.19
C ASN A 73 26.90 23.74 12.66
N VAL A 74 27.06 22.50 12.17
CA VAL A 74 27.02 22.20 10.74
C VAL A 74 25.66 21.62 10.32
N TRP A 75 24.86 21.04 11.23
CA TRP A 75 23.51 20.53 10.94
C TRP A 75 23.49 19.52 9.79
N THR A 76 24.56 18.72 9.66
CA THR A 76 24.63 17.62 8.70
C THR A 76 24.37 16.29 9.42
N ALA A 77 24.00 15.25 8.68
CA ALA A 77 23.79 13.91 9.22
C ALA A 77 25.04 13.00 9.16
N ARG A 78 25.19 12.14 10.17
CA ARG A 78 25.99 10.90 10.17
C ARG A 78 25.05 9.73 10.18
N ILE A 79 25.32 8.72 9.37
CA ILE A 79 24.50 7.50 9.31
C ILE A 79 25.42 6.30 9.52
N GLY A 80 25.21 5.59 10.62
CA GLY A 80 26.03 4.43 11.00
C GLY A 80 25.25 3.12 10.90
N PRO A 81 25.81 2.07 10.26
CA PRO A 81 25.19 0.75 10.26
C PRO A 81 25.42 0.05 11.60
N MET A 82 24.45 -0.76 12.04
CA MET A 82 24.61 -1.69 13.17
C MET A 82 25.00 -1.04 14.51
N LEU A 83 24.71 0.24 14.66
CA LEU A 83 25.02 1.00 15.86
C LEU A 83 23.71 1.52 16.45
N GLU A 84 23.53 1.31 17.76
CA GLU A 84 22.40 1.91 18.49
C GLU A 84 22.68 3.37 18.87
N ASN A 85 23.96 3.80 18.79
CA ASN A 85 24.40 5.14 19.09
C ASN A 85 25.51 5.58 18.10
N CYS A 86 25.33 6.74 17.48
CA CYS A 86 26.27 7.37 16.52
C CYS A 86 26.95 8.62 17.08
N SER A 87 26.93 8.80 18.40
CA SER A 87 27.67 9.90 19.04
C SER A 87 29.18 9.66 18.94
N GLY A 88 29.95 10.73 19.17
CA GLY A 88 31.42 10.68 19.18
C GLY A 88 32.04 11.16 17.87
N GLU A 89 33.34 10.96 17.72
CA GLU A 89 34.09 11.50 16.59
C GLU A 89 34.08 10.55 15.38
N ALA A 90 33.75 11.08 14.20
CA ALA A 90 33.87 10.36 12.93
C ALA A 90 34.12 11.33 11.77
N LEU A 91 35.05 10.96 10.88
CA LEU A 91 35.53 11.80 9.77
C LEU A 91 36.01 13.21 10.21
N GLY A 92 36.56 13.34 11.43
CA GLY A 92 37.04 14.62 11.97
C GLY A 92 35.92 15.56 12.42
N VAL A 93 34.71 15.03 12.65
CA VAL A 93 33.55 15.78 13.12
C VAL A 93 33.03 15.10 14.39
N THR A 94 32.62 15.88 15.38
CA THR A 94 31.93 15.37 16.57
C THR A 94 30.43 15.29 16.31
N TRP A 95 29.85 14.12 16.56
CA TRP A 95 28.44 13.84 16.31
C TRP A 95 27.69 13.65 17.61
N ARG A 96 26.46 14.14 17.65
CA ARG A 96 25.48 13.85 18.69
C ARG A 96 24.43 12.91 18.11
N HIS A 97 24.07 11.86 18.84
CA HIS A 97 22.97 10.99 18.45
C HIS A 97 21.66 11.79 18.33
N LYS A 98 20.96 11.59 17.21
CA LYS A 98 19.69 12.26 16.90
C LYS A 98 18.53 11.27 16.90
N ALA A 99 18.67 10.16 16.20
CA ALA A 99 17.61 9.17 16.06
C ALA A 99 18.15 7.78 15.72
N ILE A 100 17.29 6.78 15.84
CA ILE A 100 17.50 5.42 15.37
C ILE A 100 16.27 4.96 14.60
N PHE A 101 16.50 4.19 13.55
CA PHE A 101 15.47 3.36 12.95
C PHE A 101 16.03 1.96 12.73
N TYR A 102 15.16 1.01 12.43
CA TYR A 102 15.54 -0.36 12.19
C TYR A 102 15.10 -0.80 10.80
N THR A 103 15.94 -1.61 10.16
CA THR A 103 15.70 -2.32 8.90
C THR A 103 15.90 -3.81 9.13
N ARG A 104 15.65 -4.65 8.12
CA ARG A 104 15.91 -6.09 8.17
C ARG A 104 16.62 -6.58 6.91
N PRO A 105 17.39 -7.68 6.99
CA PRO A 105 17.99 -8.32 5.82
C PRO A 105 16.98 -8.73 4.74
N ASP A 106 15.77 -9.13 5.14
CA ASP A 106 14.66 -9.59 4.28
C ASP A 106 13.66 -8.47 3.94
N ALA A 107 14.02 -7.20 4.18
CA ALA A 107 13.16 -6.08 3.80
C ALA A 107 12.96 -6.06 2.27
N VAL A 108 11.72 -5.87 1.81
CA VAL A 108 11.33 -5.99 0.39
C VAL A 108 11.20 -4.66 -0.34
N GLY A 109 11.26 -3.53 0.38
CA GLY A 109 11.12 -2.21 -0.21
C GLY A 109 12.31 -1.80 -1.08
N LYS A 110 12.31 -0.52 -1.49
CA LYS A 110 13.36 0.07 -2.31
C LYS A 110 14.74 -0.11 -1.66
N GLU A 111 15.73 -0.45 -2.48
CA GLU A 111 17.13 -0.52 -2.06
C GLU A 111 17.68 0.89 -1.88
N MET A 112 18.22 1.16 -0.70
CA MET A 112 18.73 2.45 -0.28
C MET A 112 20.25 2.35 -0.09
N CYS A 113 20.96 3.38 -0.54
CA CYS A 113 22.39 3.50 -0.36
C CYS A 113 22.72 4.57 0.68
N VAL A 114 23.50 4.19 1.68
CA VAL A 114 24.13 5.15 2.59
C VAL A 114 25.51 5.47 2.07
N ARG A 115 25.77 6.75 1.82
CA ARG A 115 27.04 7.24 1.27
C ARG A 115 27.59 8.36 2.14
N TYR A 116 28.90 8.54 2.14
CA TYR A 116 29.57 9.61 2.88
C TYR A 116 30.57 10.36 2.01
N LYS A 117 30.79 11.63 2.34
CA LYS A 117 31.82 12.48 1.74
C LYS A 117 32.70 13.02 2.85
N LYS A 118 33.99 12.67 2.80
CA LYS A 118 35.01 13.18 3.72
C LYS A 118 35.59 14.47 3.14
N GLU A 119 35.46 15.56 3.87
CA GLU A 119 36.08 16.84 3.51
C GLU A 119 37.49 16.93 4.14
N THR A 120 38.36 17.77 3.57
CA THR A 120 39.74 17.96 4.02
C THR A 120 40.10 19.43 4.20
N GLY A 121 41.23 19.70 4.84
CA GLY A 121 41.73 21.05 5.08
C GLY A 121 40.74 21.90 5.89
N ARG A 122 40.51 23.15 5.46
CA ARG A 122 39.63 24.11 6.15
C ARG A 122 38.16 23.66 6.27
N HIS A 123 37.75 22.64 5.50
CA HIS A 123 36.38 22.11 5.51
C HIS A 123 36.26 20.75 6.19
N ALA A 124 37.31 20.24 6.86
CA ALA A 124 37.27 18.91 7.50
C ALA A 124 36.04 18.71 8.41
N GLY A 125 35.60 19.77 9.10
CA GLY A 125 34.40 19.81 9.94
C GLY A 125 33.06 19.59 9.20
N TRP A 126 33.06 19.51 7.86
CA TRP A 126 31.87 19.42 7.00
C TRP A 126 31.67 18.05 6.36
N SER A 127 32.42 17.05 6.81
CA SER A 127 32.21 15.66 6.38
C SER A 127 30.77 15.23 6.68
N ARG A 128 30.14 14.53 5.73
CA ARG A 128 28.67 14.32 5.74
C ARG A 128 28.25 13.01 5.11
N TRP A 129 27.09 12.51 5.55
CA TRP A 129 26.45 11.32 5.00
C TRP A 129 25.14 11.71 4.31
N GLN A 130 24.70 10.85 3.40
CA GLN A 130 23.40 10.93 2.76
C GLN A 130 22.80 9.53 2.58
N ILE A 131 21.48 9.46 2.54
CA ILE A 131 20.73 8.28 2.10
C ILE A 131 20.12 8.63 0.75
N VAL A 132 20.37 7.80 -0.26
CA VAL A 132 19.79 7.97 -1.60
C VAL A 132 19.18 6.65 -2.05
N PRO A 133 18.09 6.65 -2.86
CA PRO A 133 17.64 5.44 -3.52
C PRO A 133 18.73 4.92 -4.45
N LYS A 134 18.81 3.59 -4.59
CA LYS A 134 19.61 2.97 -5.66
C LYS A 134 18.83 3.08 -6.96
N GLU A 135 19.42 3.72 -7.97
CA GLU A 135 18.83 3.94 -9.28
C GLU A 135 19.74 3.32 -10.33
N ASP A 136 19.17 2.52 -11.25
CA ASP A 136 19.91 1.84 -12.33
C ASP A 136 21.15 1.05 -11.87
N GLY A 137 21.03 0.40 -10.70
CA GLY A 137 22.11 -0.36 -10.10
C GLY A 137 23.20 0.48 -9.42
N GLN A 138 23.07 1.81 -9.42
CA GLN A 138 24.06 2.75 -8.89
C GLN A 138 23.57 3.45 -7.61
N CYS A 139 24.52 3.74 -6.72
CA CYS A 139 24.28 4.52 -5.51
C CYS A 139 24.59 5.99 -5.79
N GLY A 140 23.62 6.75 -6.31
CA GLY A 140 23.79 8.15 -6.69
C GLY A 140 24.71 8.38 -7.92
N ARG A 141 25.11 9.62 -8.16
CA ARG A 141 25.84 9.99 -9.39
C ARG A 141 27.31 9.57 -9.33
N PRO A 142 27.87 9.06 -10.44
CA PRO A 142 29.32 8.85 -10.55
C PRO A 142 30.09 10.16 -10.31
N ASN A 143 31.26 10.05 -9.66
CA ASN A 143 32.20 11.17 -9.46
C ASN A 143 31.67 12.38 -8.67
N ASP A 144 30.62 12.24 -7.86
CA ASP A 144 30.11 13.30 -6.97
C ASP A 144 30.92 13.46 -5.65
N GLY A 145 31.97 12.65 -5.49
CA GLY A 145 32.86 12.64 -4.33
C GLY A 145 32.34 11.84 -3.14
N TYR A 146 31.16 11.22 -3.24
CA TYR A 146 30.63 10.35 -2.20
C TYR A 146 31.08 8.91 -2.38
N LYS A 147 31.48 8.28 -1.27
CA LYS A 147 31.78 6.85 -1.19
C LYS A 147 30.61 6.12 -0.55
N THR A 148 30.25 4.96 -1.08
CA THR A 148 29.22 4.10 -0.48
C THR A 148 29.75 3.51 0.82
N SER A 149 28.98 3.63 1.90
CA SER A 149 29.28 3.03 3.19
C SER A 149 28.64 1.65 3.29
N PHE A 150 27.32 1.58 3.13
CA PHE A 150 26.54 0.35 3.18
C PHE A 150 25.22 0.56 2.45
N MET A 151 24.50 -0.53 2.25
CA MET A 151 23.21 -0.56 1.59
C MET A 151 22.22 -1.32 2.46
N PHE A 152 20.95 -0.94 2.37
CA PHE A 152 19.87 -1.64 3.04
C PHE A 152 18.62 -1.58 2.17
N ARG A 153 17.66 -2.46 2.39
CA ARG A 153 16.33 -2.33 1.79
C ARG A 153 15.42 -1.59 2.77
N SER A 154 14.73 -0.58 2.27
CA SER A 154 13.65 0.05 3.03
C SER A 154 12.57 -0.99 3.33
N MET A 155 11.85 -0.77 4.42
CA MET A 155 10.67 -1.56 4.69
C MET A 155 9.60 -1.20 3.67
N GLU A 156 8.68 -2.11 3.40
CA GLU A 156 7.45 -1.81 2.70
C GLU A 156 6.32 -2.36 3.54
N ASP A 157 5.25 -1.58 3.65
CA ASP A 157 4.07 -2.09 4.32
C ASP A 157 3.36 -3.02 3.33
N MET A 158 3.61 -4.32 3.46
CA MET A 158 2.81 -5.32 2.75
C MET A 158 1.40 -5.43 3.36
N TYR A 159 1.10 -4.70 4.46
CA TYR A 159 -0.22 -4.72 5.07
C TYR A 159 -1.25 -4.05 4.17
N ARG A 160 -1.90 -4.88 3.38
CA ARG A 160 -3.15 -4.58 2.71
C ARG A 160 -4.27 -5.05 3.65
N PRO A 161 -5.18 -4.16 4.10
CA PRO A 161 -6.27 -4.60 4.96
C PRO A 161 -7.04 -5.73 4.26
N PRO A 162 -7.40 -6.81 4.99
CA PRO A 162 -8.03 -7.98 4.39
C PRO A 162 -9.37 -7.62 3.74
N ARG A 163 -10.04 -6.63 4.33
CA ARG A 163 -11.31 -6.06 3.90
C ARG A 163 -11.10 -4.90 2.93
N GLN A 164 -11.82 -4.93 1.81
CA GLN A 164 -11.98 -3.81 0.87
C GLN A 164 -13.46 -3.58 0.58
N TYR A 165 -13.80 -2.49 -0.11
CA TYR A 165 -15.18 -2.18 -0.48
C TYR A 165 -15.43 -2.47 -1.96
N LEU A 166 -16.55 -3.12 -2.24
CA LEU A 166 -17.16 -3.23 -3.54
C LEU A 166 -18.22 -2.14 -3.67
N CYS A 167 -18.02 -1.17 -4.56
CA CYS A 167 -19.00 -0.13 -4.82
C CYS A 167 -19.86 -0.46 -6.03
N ALA A 168 -21.16 -0.29 -5.88
CA ALA A 168 -22.11 -0.31 -6.98
C ALA A 168 -22.41 1.13 -7.41
N ARG A 169 -22.14 1.43 -8.68
CA ARG A 169 -22.50 2.71 -9.32
C ARG A 169 -23.58 2.45 -10.36
N GLY A 170 -24.68 3.19 -10.27
CA GLY A 170 -25.58 3.34 -11.41
C GLY A 170 -24.99 4.40 -12.32
N ASN A 171 -24.57 4.05 -13.54
CA ASN A 171 -24.10 5.08 -14.47
C ASN A 171 -25.26 6.02 -14.83
N VAL A 172 -25.21 7.25 -14.31
CA VAL A 172 -26.12 8.35 -14.65
C VAL A 172 -25.65 8.94 -15.98
N GLY A 173 -25.87 8.21 -17.08
CA GLY A 173 -25.48 8.68 -18.41
C GLY A 173 -25.64 7.62 -19.49
N ARG A 174 -26.65 7.81 -20.35
CA ARG A 174 -26.89 7.13 -21.65
C ARG A 174 -27.07 5.61 -21.68
N GLY A 175 -26.94 4.90 -20.56
CA GLY A 175 -27.37 3.50 -20.43
C GLY A 175 -27.41 3.10 -18.97
N ARG A 176 -28.57 2.62 -18.48
CA ARG A 176 -28.80 2.22 -17.08
C ARG A 176 -28.12 0.88 -16.77
N HIS A 177 -26.80 0.84 -16.89
CA HIS A 177 -26.01 -0.36 -16.62
C HIS A 177 -25.34 -0.24 -15.25
N LEU A 178 -25.30 -1.37 -14.53
CA LEU A 178 -24.60 -1.49 -13.26
C LEU A 178 -23.10 -1.42 -13.51
N GLY A 179 -22.39 -0.57 -12.78
CA GLY A 179 -20.94 -0.59 -12.65
C GLY A 179 -20.53 -1.11 -11.27
N LEU A 180 -19.54 -1.99 -11.21
CA LEU A 180 -18.95 -2.52 -9.99
C LEU A 180 -17.46 -2.17 -9.96
N GLU A 181 -17.02 -1.64 -8.82
CA GLU A 181 -15.63 -1.20 -8.61
C GLU A 181 -15.12 -1.72 -7.25
N LEU A 182 -13.98 -2.41 -7.25
CA LEU A 182 -13.30 -2.82 -6.02
C LEU A 182 -12.26 -1.79 -5.60
N GLY A 183 -12.17 -1.53 -4.30
CA GLY A 183 -11.17 -0.62 -3.72
C GLY A 183 -11.57 0.86 -3.78
N CYS A 184 -12.86 1.14 -3.95
CA CYS A 184 -13.41 2.49 -3.95
C CYS A 184 -13.34 3.17 -2.56
N GLU A 185 -13.31 4.50 -2.56
CA GLU A 185 -13.46 5.32 -1.35
C GLU A 185 -14.91 5.32 -0.84
N LEU A 186 -15.08 5.41 0.48
CA LEU A 186 -16.38 5.47 1.14
C LEU A 186 -17.09 6.80 0.81
N GLY A 187 -17.89 6.79 -0.26
CA GLY A 187 -18.71 7.94 -0.68
C GLY A 187 -19.75 7.60 -1.75
N SER A 188 -19.82 6.34 -2.19
CA SER A 188 -20.87 5.86 -3.12
C SER A 188 -22.13 5.49 -2.35
N SER A 189 -23.29 5.57 -3.01
CA SER A 189 -24.60 5.28 -2.39
C SER A 189 -24.79 3.81 -2.01
N LEU A 190 -23.98 2.89 -2.55
CA LEU A 190 -24.00 1.46 -2.25
C LEU A 190 -22.57 0.89 -2.26
N ALA A 191 -22.00 0.69 -1.08
CA ALA A 191 -20.69 0.08 -0.87
C ALA A 191 -20.82 -1.11 0.09
N PHE A 192 -20.17 -2.23 -0.25
CA PHE A 192 -20.27 -3.48 0.51
C PHE A 192 -18.88 -3.97 0.90
N ALA A 193 -18.67 -4.29 2.17
CA ALA A 193 -17.42 -4.89 2.63
C ALA A 193 -17.24 -6.32 2.11
N VAL A 194 -16.13 -6.57 1.43
CA VAL A 194 -15.72 -7.89 0.91
C VAL A 194 -14.25 -8.17 1.24
N LEU A 195 -13.80 -9.42 1.08
CA LEU A 195 -12.38 -9.78 1.15
C LEU A 195 -11.68 -9.61 -0.20
N ARG A 196 -10.36 -9.49 -0.15
CA ARG A 196 -9.51 -9.71 -1.33
C ARG A 196 -9.58 -11.18 -1.75
N ALA A 197 -9.56 -11.46 -3.06
CA ALA A 197 -9.72 -12.82 -3.56
C ALA A 197 -8.60 -13.76 -3.09
N GLU A 198 -7.37 -13.26 -2.97
CA GLU A 198 -6.22 -14.01 -2.47
C GLU A 198 -6.31 -14.44 -1.00
N LEU A 199 -7.31 -13.93 -0.27
CA LEU A 199 -7.56 -14.25 1.15
C LEU A 199 -8.75 -15.19 1.35
N ALA A 200 -9.32 -15.73 0.26
CA ALA A 200 -10.30 -16.80 0.34
C ALA A 200 -9.67 -18.06 0.95
N ARG A 201 -10.41 -18.74 1.82
CA ARG A 201 -9.98 -20.04 2.37
C ARG A 201 -10.08 -21.14 1.33
N ASP A 202 -11.06 -21.02 0.45
CA ASP A 202 -11.33 -21.99 -0.61
C ASP A 202 -11.81 -21.31 -1.89
N ALA A 203 -11.75 -22.04 -3.01
CA ALA A 203 -12.12 -21.51 -4.32
C ALA A 203 -13.62 -21.21 -4.47
N SER A 204 -14.48 -21.74 -3.58
CA SER A 204 -15.93 -21.50 -3.59
C SER A 204 -16.32 -20.16 -2.96
N GLU A 205 -15.44 -19.60 -2.12
CA GLU A 205 -15.59 -18.24 -1.57
C GLU A 205 -15.18 -17.13 -2.56
N VAL A 206 -14.56 -17.50 -3.68
CA VAL A 206 -14.06 -16.54 -4.68
C VAL A 206 -15.14 -16.22 -5.70
N TYR A 207 -15.32 -14.93 -5.94
CA TYR A 207 -16.23 -14.38 -6.94
C TYR A 207 -15.49 -13.39 -7.82
N CYS A 208 -15.95 -13.23 -9.06
CA CYS A 208 -15.36 -12.27 -9.98
C CYS A 208 -16.39 -11.36 -10.62
N ILE A 209 -15.92 -10.18 -11.01
CA ILE A 209 -16.66 -9.14 -11.71
C ILE A 209 -16.37 -9.29 -13.19
N GLY A 210 -17.41 -9.62 -13.97
CA GLY A 210 -17.35 -9.64 -15.42
C GLY A 210 -18.00 -8.39 -16.00
N ARG A 211 -17.39 -7.78 -17.01
CA ARG A 211 -17.88 -6.58 -17.70
C ARG A 211 -18.24 -6.88 -19.15
N SER A 212 -19.34 -6.32 -19.61
CA SER A 212 -19.77 -6.36 -21.01
C SER A 212 -20.43 -5.04 -21.42
N SER A 213 -20.92 -4.97 -22.66
CA SER A 213 -21.77 -3.86 -23.12
C SER A 213 -23.07 -3.73 -22.32
N GLU A 214 -23.50 -4.79 -21.65
CA GLU A 214 -24.73 -4.84 -20.86
C GLU A 214 -24.54 -4.41 -19.39
N GLY A 215 -23.30 -4.15 -18.97
CA GLY A 215 -22.92 -3.75 -17.61
C GLY A 215 -22.02 -4.77 -16.92
N ASP A 216 -21.88 -4.62 -15.60
CA ASP A 216 -21.10 -5.51 -14.75
C ASP A 216 -21.98 -6.57 -14.08
N ARG A 217 -21.46 -7.80 -13.99
CA ARG A 217 -22.06 -8.94 -13.28
C ARG A 217 -21.09 -9.55 -12.30
N VAL A 218 -21.62 -10.33 -11.36
CA VAL A 218 -20.81 -11.19 -10.48
C VAL A 218 -21.07 -12.65 -10.82
N SER A 219 -19.99 -13.43 -10.93
CA SER A 219 -20.03 -14.89 -11.11
C SER A 219 -19.12 -15.58 -10.10
N SER A 220 -19.41 -16.84 -9.78
CA SER A 220 -18.55 -17.66 -8.93
C SER A 220 -17.24 -18.03 -9.64
N GLY A 221 -16.15 -18.06 -8.89
CA GLY A 221 -14.82 -18.43 -9.36
C GLY A 221 -13.89 -17.23 -9.58
N PRO A 222 -12.58 -17.50 -9.82
CA PRO A 222 -11.57 -16.46 -9.93
C PRO A 222 -11.56 -15.73 -11.29
N ASN A 223 -12.22 -16.28 -12.31
CA ASN A 223 -12.25 -15.74 -13.67
C ASN A 223 -13.64 -15.93 -14.29
N CYS A 224 -14.16 -14.89 -14.95
CA CYS A 224 -15.49 -14.85 -15.59
C CYS A 224 -15.45 -14.42 -17.05
N ASN A 225 -14.32 -14.67 -17.72
CA ASN A 225 -14.26 -14.64 -19.17
C ASN A 225 -15.22 -15.69 -19.73
N SER A 226 -16.30 -15.28 -20.38
CA SER A 226 -17.23 -16.19 -21.03
C SER A 226 -18.02 -15.47 -22.13
N THR A 227 -18.66 -16.25 -22.99
CA THR A 227 -19.66 -15.75 -23.93
C THR A 227 -21.00 -16.37 -23.55
N GLU A 228 -21.95 -15.56 -23.12
CA GLU A 228 -23.27 -16.02 -22.67
C GLU A 228 -24.34 -15.26 -23.44
N LEU A 229 -25.28 -15.98 -24.07
CA LEU A 229 -26.37 -15.39 -24.85
C LEU A 229 -25.89 -14.41 -25.93
N GLY A 230 -24.72 -14.68 -26.53
CA GLY A 230 -24.11 -13.81 -27.55
C GLY A 230 -23.41 -12.56 -26.99
N VAL A 231 -23.37 -12.39 -25.67
CA VAL A 231 -22.67 -11.29 -25.00
C VAL A 231 -21.32 -11.79 -24.49
N GLY A 232 -20.24 -11.14 -24.94
CA GLY A 232 -18.89 -11.37 -24.43
C GLY A 232 -18.69 -10.69 -23.08
N TRP A 233 -18.24 -11.47 -22.09
CA TRP A 233 -17.91 -11.01 -20.75
C TRP A 233 -16.40 -11.06 -20.55
N THR A 234 -15.82 -9.94 -20.13
CA THR A 234 -14.40 -9.83 -19.79
C THR A 234 -14.24 -9.69 -18.28
N HIS A 235 -13.38 -10.50 -17.69
CA HIS A 235 -13.00 -10.43 -16.30
C HIS A 235 -12.34 -9.08 -15.99
N VAL A 236 -12.80 -8.43 -14.91
CA VAL A 236 -12.26 -7.15 -14.43
C VAL A 236 -11.48 -7.33 -13.14
N ALA A 237 -12.08 -8.00 -12.16
CA ALA A 237 -11.47 -8.20 -10.86
C ALA A 237 -12.12 -9.38 -10.12
N ALA A 238 -11.48 -9.82 -9.03
CA ALA A 238 -12.00 -10.85 -8.14
C ALA A 238 -12.03 -10.36 -6.68
N PHE A 239 -12.95 -10.92 -5.90
CA PHE A 239 -13.07 -10.71 -4.47
C PHE A 239 -13.50 -12.02 -3.78
N ALA A 240 -13.45 -12.04 -2.46
CA ALA A 240 -13.91 -13.18 -1.69
C ALA A 240 -15.01 -12.80 -0.69
N VAL A 241 -15.95 -13.71 -0.49
CA VAL A 241 -16.99 -13.59 0.54
C VAL A 241 -17.13 -14.95 1.22
N PRO A 242 -16.67 -15.09 2.47
CA PRO A 242 -16.84 -16.32 3.23
C PRO A 242 -18.31 -16.66 3.42
N ALA A 243 -18.65 -17.95 3.36
CA ALA A 243 -20.03 -18.44 3.53
C ALA A 243 -20.61 -18.10 4.92
N ASN A 244 -19.75 -17.88 5.91
CA ASN A 244 -20.11 -17.55 7.28
C ASN A 244 -20.08 -16.03 7.60
N ALA A 245 -20.00 -15.15 6.59
CA ALA A 245 -20.04 -13.71 6.83
C ALA A 245 -21.38 -13.27 7.47
N THR A 246 -21.32 -12.36 8.44
CA THR A 246 -22.44 -11.97 9.33
C THR A 246 -22.85 -10.51 9.18
N GLY A 247 -22.13 -9.73 8.37
CA GLY A 247 -22.46 -8.33 8.12
C GLY A 247 -23.80 -8.14 7.39
N PRO A 248 -24.16 -6.88 7.09
CA PRO A 248 -25.37 -6.55 6.36
C PRO A 248 -25.48 -7.33 5.04
N PRO A 249 -26.67 -7.83 4.68
CA PRO A 249 -26.85 -8.59 3.46
C PRO A 249 -26.92 -7.69 2.23
N TRP A 250 -26.47 -8.21 1.10
CA TRP A 250 -26.67 -7.60 -0.20
C TRP A 250 -26.82 -8.66 -1.29
N CYS A 251 -27.36 -8.28 -2.44
CA CYS A 251 -27.62 -9.23 -3.52
C CYS A 251 -27.54 -8.60 -4.90
N LEU A 252 -27.25 -9.44 -5.90
CA LEU A 252 -27.24 -9.10 -7.32
C LEU A 252 -28.49 -9.67 -7.99
N GLY A 253 -29.23 -8.83 -8.71
CA GLY A 253 -30.41 -9.21 -9.47
C GLY A 253 -30.18 -9.05 -10.97
N ARG A 254 -30.82 -9.88 -11.78
CA ARG A 254 -30.77 -9.86 -13.24
C ARG A 254 -32.16 -9.78 -13.84
N ARG A 255 -32.36 -8.92 -14.82
CA ARG A 255 -33.58 -8.84 -15.63
C ARG A 255 -33.21 -9.04 -17.09
N LEU A 256 -33.87 -9.98 -17.75
CA LEU A 256 -33.85 -10.09 -19.20
C LEU A 256 -34.83 -9.04 -19.74
N ALA A 257 -34.37 -8.16 -20.62
CA ALA A 257 -35.28 -7.30 -21.35
C ALA A 257 -36.11 -8.17 -22.29
N ASN A 258 -37.42 -8.23 -22.07
CA ASN A 258 -38.31 -8.86 -23.04
C ASN A 258 -38.28 -8.04 -24.32
N ALA A 259 -38.13 -8.71 -25.46
CA ALA A 259 -38.32 -8.10 -26.77
C ALA A 259 -39.78 -7.66 -26.89
N SER A 260 -40.09 -6.45 -26.43
CA SER A 260 -41.40 -5.84 -26.59
C SER A 260 -41.61 -5.54 -28.08
N HIS A 261 -42.46 -6.35 -28.70
CA HIS A 261 -43.08 -6.20 -30.01
C HIS A 261 -42.21 -5.69 -31.17
N GLY A 262 -41.69 -6.63 -31.97
CA GLY A 262 -41.63 -6.45 -33.43
C GLY A 262 -40.33 -5.96 -34.06
N ALA A 263 -39.22 -5.84 -33.33
CA ALA A 263 -37.93 -5.56 -33.96
C ALA A 263 -36.82 -6.41 -33.37
N HIS A 264 -36.00 -7.02 -34.24
CA HIS A 264 -34.75 -7.73 -33.95
C HIS A 264 -33.70 -6.82 -33.29
N ARG A 265 -33.98 -6.31 -32.09
CA ARG A 265 -33.00 -5.63 -31.23
C ARG A 265 -32.71 -6.54 -30.05
N GLY A 266 -31.42 -6.78 -29.81
CA GLY A 266 -30.89 -7.84 -28.96
C GLY A 266 -31.50 -7.92 -27.56
N LEU A 267 -31.43 -9.12 -26.98
CA LEU A 267 -31.80 -9.39 -25.60
C LEU A 267 -30.86 -8.62 -24.66
N HIS A 268 -31.25 -7.41 -24.26
CA HIS A 268 -30.49 -6.64 -23.27
C HIS A 268 -30.64 -7.24 -21.88
N THR A 269 -29.54 -7.35 -21.14
CA THR A 269 -29.55 -7.91 -19.79
C THR A 269 -29.22 -6.81 -18.79
N HIS A 270 -30.15 -6.53 -17.87
CA HIS A 270 -29.94 -5.51 -16.84
C HIS A 270 -29.58 -6.16 -15.50
N PHE A 271 -28.52 -5.67 -14.87
CA PHE A 271 -28.12 -6.06 -13.53
C PHE A 271 -28.43 -4.95 -12.51
N ARG A 272 -28.64 -5.34 -11.25
CA ARG A 272 -28.80 -4.41 -10.12
C ARG A 272 -28.18 -4.98 -8.85
N VAL A 273 -27.85 -4.10 -7.92
CA VAL A 273 -27.49 -4.46 -6.53
C VAL A 273 -28.52 -3.88 -5.57
N ALA A 274 -28.79 -4.58 -4.47
CA ALA A 274 -29.63 -4.09 -3.37
C ALA A 274 -29.11 -4.57 -2.01
N SER A 275 -29.30 -3.76 -0.96
CA SER A 275 -28.90 -4.02 0.44
C SER A 275 -29.91 -4.93 1.18
N ARG A 276 -30.18 -6.10 0.62
CA ARG A 276 -31.08 -7.14 1.16
C ARG A 276 -30.62 -8.53 0.73
N LEU A 277 -31.16 -9.59 1.32
CA LEU A 277 -30.81 -10.97 0.94
C LEU A 277 -31.39 -11.37 -0.43
N GLN A 278 -32.55 -10.84 -0.80
CA GLN A 278 -33.21 -11.16 -2.06
C GLN A 278 -33.51 -9.89 -2.84
N CYS A 279 -33.11 -9.86 -4.11
CA CYS A 279 -33.38 -8.80 -5.08
C CYS A 279 -34.39 -9.23 -6.14
N ALA A 280 -35.24 -10.22 -5.84
CA ALA A 280 -36.39 -10.53 -6.67
C ALA A 280 -37.41 -9.37 -6.61
N GLY A 281 -38.12 -9.13 -7.72
CA GLY A 281 -39.16 -8.10 -7.82
C GLY A 281 -38.83 -7.00 -8.84
N GLU A 282 -39.84 -6.22 -9.25
CA GLU A 282 -39.72 -5.16 -10.29
C GLU A 282 -39.15 -5.70 -11.63
N GLY A 283 -39.47 -6.96 -11.94
CA GLY A 283 -38.98 -7.67 -13.12
C GLY A 283 -37.57 -8.22 -13.02
N TYR A 284 -36.86 -8.05 -11.89
CA TYR A 284 -35.57 -8.70 -11.66
C TYR A 284 -35.74 -10.06 -11.01
N ALA A 285 -35.04 -11.06 -11.55
CA ALA A 285 -34.79 -12.33 -10.91
C ALA A 285 -33.57 -12.22 -9.99
N HIS A 286 -33.60 -12.92 -8.85
CA HIS A 286 -32.44 -13.03 -7.97
C HIS A 286 -31.34 -13.87 -8.63
N VAL A 287 -30.08 -13.44 -8.53
CA VAL A 287 -28.93 -14.20 -9.04
C VAL A 287 -28.13 -14.79 -7.89
N ILE A 288 -27.64 -13.92 -7.01
CA ILE A 288 -26.78 -14.31 -5.89
C ILE A 288 -26.94 -13.33 -4.72
N SER A 289 -26.76 -13.83 -3.51
CA SER A 289 -26.75 -13.05 -2.28
C SER A 289 -25.45 -13.25 -1.52
N PHE A 290 -25.09 -12.22 -0.76
CA PHE A 290 -23.90 -12.17 0.06
C PHE A 290 -24.24 -11.52 1.39
N ARG A 291 -23.34 -11.66 2.35
CA ARG A 291 -23.27 -10.82 3.52
C ARG A 291 -21.94 -10.09 3.51
N GLU A 292 -21.98 -8.84 3.94
CA GLU A 292 -20.77 -8.08 4.14
C GLU A 292 -19.85 -8.75 5.16
N VAL A 293 -18.56 -8.60 4.92
CA VAL A 293 -17.53 -9.15 5.80
C VAL A 293 -17.33 -8.22 6.99
N ALA A 294 -17.74 -8.67 8.17
CA ALA A 294 -17.57 -7.91 9.40
C ALA A 294 -16.14 -8.06 9.93
N LEU A 295 -15.61 -6.99 10.54
CA LEU A 295 -14.25 -7.01 11.11
C LEU A 295 -14.07 -8.06 12.20
N ALA A 296 -15.14 -8.40 12.93
CA ALA A 296 -15.12 -9.42 13.97
C ALA A 296 -14.89 -10.85 13.45
N GLU A 297 -15.04 -11.06 12.14
CA GLU A 297 -14.94 -12.37 11.47
C GLU A 297 -13.55 -12.62 10.88
N MET A 298 -12.72 -11.60 10.90
CA MET A 298 -11.34 -11.67 10.45
C MET A 298 -10.55 -12.51 11.45
N THR A 299 -10.30 -13.77 11.07
CA THR A 299 -9.37 -14.67 11.75
C THR A 299 -7.99 -14.58 11.09
N GLN A 300 -7.00 -15.23 11.68
CA GLN A 300 -5.65 -15.28 11.10
C GLN A 300 -5.64 -15.86 9.67
N ASP A 301 -6.56 -16.77 9.37
CA ASP A 301 -6.68 -17.45 8.09
C ASP A 301 -7.20 -16.55 6.96
N HIS A 302 -7.92 -15.46 7.27
CA HIS A 302 -8.47 -14.51 6.30
C HIS A 302 -7.55 -13.30 6.06
N GLY A 303 -6.25 -13.46 6.32
CA GLY A 303 -5.26 -12.41 6.09
C GLY A 303 -5.03 -11.44 7.24
N LEU A 304 -5.59 -11.67 8.44
CA LEU A 304 -5.02 -11.07 9.64
C LEU A 304 -3.75 -11.82 10.02
N LEU A 305 -2.62 -11.41 9.46
CA LEU A 305 -1.29 -11.90 9.86
C LEU A 305 -0.98 -13.34 9.45
N SER A 306 -1.27 -13.74 8.21
CA SER A 306 -0.37 -14.69 7.55
C SER A 306 0.91 -13.94 7.19
N LEU A 307 1.76 -13.69 8.19
CA LEU A 307 3.18 -13.51 7.91
C LEU A 307 3.62 -14.85 7.33
N ARG A 308 3.88 -14.86 6.01
CA ARG A 308 4.58 -15.97 5.38
C ARG A 308 5.88 -16.14 6.17
N ALA A 309 5.96 -17.22 6.94
CA ALA A 309 7.25 -17.71 7.40
C ALA A 309 7.99 -18.12 6.12
N LEU A 310 9.06 -17.40 5.81
CA LEU A 310 10.13 -17.88 4.94
C LEU A 310 11.40 -17.89 5.79
#